data_AF-A0A094F9R0-F1
#
_entry.id   AF-A0A094F9R0-F1
#
_cell.length_a   1.000
_cell.length_b   1.000
_cell.length_c   1.000
_cell.angle_alpha   90.00
_cell.angle_beta   90.00
_cell.angle_gamma   90.00
#
_symmetry.space_group_name_H-M   'P 1'
#
loop_
_entity.id
_entity.type
_entity.pdbx_description
1 polymer ?
#
loop_
_entity_poly.entity_id
_entity_poly.type
_entity_poly.pdbx_seq_one_letter_code
_entity_poly.pdbx_strand_id
1 'polypeptide(L)'
;MSQYCHAIIAIRAIEAFAMYPTSVRRAPRPNLTGFDPKAFAAAAGDSRGDPWVRREAWRYNGPFTRLKRFRGSFPGLGIATVAFAGYCAYEHFFLQDDHHHEAGHGEGH
;
A
#
# COMPACT_ATOMS: atom_id res chain seq x y z
N MET A 1 -61.46 29.32 4.25
CA MET A 1 -60.22 29.80 4.92
C MET A 1 -59.77 28.93 6.09
N SER A 2 -60.68 28.46 6.97
CA SER A 2 -60.30 27.77 8.21
C SER A 2 -59.66 26.38 8.03
N GLN A 3 -60.16 25.54 7.11
CA GLN A 3 -59.67 24.15 6.94
C GLN A 3 -58.23 24.03 6.38
N TYR A 4 -57.79 24.95 5.51
CA TYR A 4 -56.43 24.92 4.96
C TYR A 4 -55.37 25.32 5.99
N CYS A 5 -55.74 26.15 6.99
CA CYS A 5 -54.82 26.59 8.03
C CYS A 5 -54.40 25.41 8.94
N HIS A 6 -55.35 24.54 9.29
CA HIS A 6 -55.07 23.35 10.10
C HIS A 6 -54.19 22.33 9.36
N ALA A 7 -54.41 22.14 8.05
CA ALA A 7 -53.58 21.24 7.23
C ALA A 7 -52.14 21.75 7.08
N ILE A 8 -51.94 23.05 6.87
CA ILE A 8 -50.61 23.67 6.76
C ILE A 8 -49.85 23.59 8.08
N ILE A 9 -50.52 23.82 9.22
CA ILE A 9 -49.91 23.70 10.55
C ILE A 9 -49.49 22.25 10.82
N ALA A 10 -50.33 21.27 10.47
CA ALA A 10 -50.02 19.86 10.64
C ALA A 10 -48.82 19.41 9.78
N ILE A 11 -48.76 19.83 8.52
CA ILE A 11 -47.65 19.49 7.61
C ILE A 11 -46.33 20.11 8.10
N ARG A 12 -46.35 21.39 8.51
CA ARG A 12 -45.18 22.07 9.09
C ARG A 12 -44.71 21.45 10.40
N ALA A 13 -45.64 20.95 11.22
CA ALA A 13 -45.30 20.26 12.46
C ALA A 13 -44.65 18.88 12.21
N ILE A 14 -45.09 18.16 11.17
CA ILE A 14 -44.51 16.87 10.79
C ILE A 14 -43.10 17.05 10.21
N GLU A 15 -42.86 18.06 9.37
CA GLU A 15 -41.52 18.40 8.88
C GLU A 15 -40.56 18.79 10.01
N ALA A 16 -41.05 19.53 11.02
CA ALA A 16 -40.24 19.92 12.18
C ALA A 16 -39.90 18.73 13.09
N PHE A 17 -40.73 17.69 13.15
CA PHE A 17 -40.47 16.49 13.95
C PHE A 17 -39.44 15.55 13.27
N ALA A 18 -39.42 15.51 11.93
CA ALA A 18 -38.50 14.65 11.18
C ALA A 18 -37.03 15.11 11.17
N MET A 19 -36.74 16.35 11.58
CA MET A 19 -35.41 16.95 11.52
C MET A 19 -34.80 17.26 12.90
N TYR A 20 -34.95 16.36 13.87
CA TYR A 20 -34.14 16.40 15.10
C TYR A 20 -33.04 15.33 15.01
N PRO A 21 -31.80 15.69 14.61
CA PRO A 21 -30.69 14.77 14.70
C PRO A 21 -30.39 14.50 16.18
N THR A 22 -30.79 13.34 16.69
CA THR A 22 -30.43 12.82 18.02
C THR A 22 -28.98 12.33 18.03
N SER A 23 -28.06 13.22 17.68
CA SER A 23 -26.63 13.02 17.90
C SER A 23 -26.32 13.30 19.37
N VAL A 24 -26.39 12.27 20.22
CA VAL A 24 -25.89 12.36 21.60
C VAL A 24 -24.36 12.40 21.56
N ARG A 25 -23.79 13.61 21.47
CA ARG A 25 -22.36 13.82 21.73
C ARG A 25 -22.11 13.58 23.21
N ARG A 26 -21.68 12.36 23.56
CA ARG A 26 -21.28 12.03 24.93
C ARG A 26 -20.10 12.93 25.31
N ALA A 27 -20.24 13.68 26.41
CA ALA A 27 -19.16 14.51 26.92
C ALA A 27 -17.90 13.65 27.17
N PRO A 28 -16.69 14.16 26.88
CA PRO A 28 -15.46 13.46 27.20
C PRO A 28 -15.43 13.11 28.68
N ARG A 29 -15.27 11.83 29.01
CA ARG A 29 -15.11 11.41 30.40
C ARG A 29 -13.76 11.93 30.92
N PRO A 30 -13.70 12.53 32.12
CA PRO A 30 -12.42 12.92 32.70
C PRO A 30 -11.55 11.67 32.93
N ASN A 31 -10.30 11.72 32.51
CA ASN A 31 -9.34 10.63 32.70
C ASN A 31 -8.97 10.54 34.20
N LEU A 32 -9.54 9.56 34.90
CA LEU A 32 -9.32 9.33 36.34
C LEU A 32 -7.87 8.96 36.69
N THR A 33 -7.14 8.41 35.73
CA THR A 33 -5.76 7.92 35.91
C THR A 33 -4.70 8.97 35.52
N GLY A 34 -5.11 10.16 35.05
CA GLY A 34 -4.19 11.19 34.54
C GLY A 34 -3.48 10.80 33.24
N PHE A 35 -3.66 9.57 32.76
CA PHE A 35 -3.15 9.12 31.47
C PHE A 35 -4.07 9.62 30.36
N ASP A 36 -3.54 10.44 29.47
CA ASP A 36 -4.23 10.89 28.26
C ASP A 36 -3.74 10.08 27.04
N PRO A 37 -4.58 9.16 26.50
CA PRO A 37 -4.22 8.36 25.34
C PRO A 37 -3.96 9.19 24.08
N LYS A 38 -4.60 10.36 23.92
CA LYS A 38 -4.42 11.21 22.73
C LYS A 38 -3.09 11.93 22.77
N ALA A 39 -2.69 12.45 23.94
CA ALA A 39 -1.37 13.03 24.14
C ALA A 39 -0.27 11.98 23.97
N PHE A 40 -0.47 10.76 24.48
CA PHE A 40 0.45 9.65 24.27
C PHE A 40 0.59 9.29 22.78
N ALA A 41 -0.52 9.15 22.05
CA ALA A 41 -0.47 8.84 20.62
C ALA A 41 0.22 9.94 19.80
N ALA A 42 0.02 11.22 20.16
CA ALA A 42 0.70 12.34 19.52
C ALA A 42 2.22 12.33 19.79
N ALA A 43 2.64 11.97 21.01
CA ALA A 43 4.05 11.87 21.38
C ALA A 43 4.73 10.60 20.85
N ALA A 44 4.00 9.48 20.74
CA ALA A 44 4.52 8.19 20.28
C ALA A 44 4.89 8.17 18.79
N GLY A 45 4.42 9.15 18.00
CA GLY A 45 4.72 9.25 16.57
C GLY A 45 6.10 9.85 16.28
N ASP A 46 6.68 10.63 17.20
CA ASP A 46 7.99 11.25 16.99
C ASP A 46 9.12 10.38 17.55
N SER A 47 9.80 9.66 16.66
CA SER A 47 10.97 8.84 17.01
C SER A 47 12.26 9.64 17.11
N ARG A 48 12.22 10.97 16.86
CA ARG A 48 13.38 11.89 16.95
C ARG A 48 13.73 12.19 18.42
N GLY A 49 14.15 11.17 19.14
CA GLY A 49 14.54 11.32 20.55
C GLY A 49 14.43 10.05 21.38
N ASP A 50 14.19 8.89 20.76
CA ASP A 50 14.12 7.65 21.54
C ASP A 50 15.48 7.38 22.24
N PRO A 51 15.51 7.25 23.58
CA PRO A 51 16.74 7.02 24.33
C PRO A 51 17.36 5.64 24.02
N TRP A 52 16.62 4.72 23.41
CA TRP A 52 17.07 3.37 23.12
C TRP A 52 17.55 3.16 21.68
N VAL A 53 17.58 4.20 20.84
CA VAL A 53 18.01 4.11 19.43
C VAL A 53 19.36 3.41 19.28
N ARG A 54 20.34 3.74 20.14
CA ARG A 54 21.66 3.09 20.15
C ARG A 54 21.59 1.60 20.48
N ARG A 55 20.68 1.22 21.38
CA ARG A 55 20.46 -0.19 21.76
C ARG A 55 19.69 -0.95 20.68
N GLU A 56 18.83 -0.30 19.92
CA GLU A 56 18.09 -0.92 18.82
C GLU A 56 18.87 -0.95 17.49
N ALA A 57 19.96 -0.18 17.39
CA ALA A 57 20.76 -0.05 16.18
C ALA A 57 21.24 -1.39 15.61
N TRP A 58 21.65 -2.36 16.45
CA TRP A 58 22.17 -3.65 15.96
C TRP A 58 21.14 -4.44 15.11
N ARG A 59 19.84 -4.23 15.33
CA ARG A 59 18.76 -4.93 14.59
C ARG A 59 18.66 -4.51 13.13
N TYR A 60 19.01 -3.26 12.86
CA TYR A 60 18.82 -2.62 11.56
C TYR A 60 20.13 -2.34 10.84
N ASN A 61 21.26 -2.59 11.51
CA ASN A 61 22.60 -2.48 10.95
C ASN A 61 23.17 -3.86 10.55
N GLY A 62 24.30 -3.86 9.83
CA GLY A 62 24.98 -5.10 9.44
C GLY A 62 24.25 -5.87 8.33
N PRO A 63 24.12 -7.21 8.41
CA PRO A 63 23.47 -8.03 7.38
C PRO A 63 21.94 -7.83 7.31
N PHE A 64 21.33 -7.22 8.33
CA PHE A 64 19.88 -7.13 8.48
C PHE A 64 19.23 -5.92 7.79
N THR A 65 20.00 -5.12 7.04
CA THR A 65 19.48 -3.98 6.25
C THR A 65 18.55 -4.46 5.12
N ARG A 66 17.56 -3.63 4.74
CA ARG A 66 16.58 -3.96 3.67
C ARG A 66 17.25 -4.45 2.38
N LEU A 67 18.23 -3.73 1.87
CA LEU A 67 18.93 -4.12 0.64
C LEU A 67 19.70 -5.43 0.78
N LYS A 68 20.33 -5.70 1.93
CA LYS A 68 21.12 -6.92 2.11
C LYS A 68 20.25 -8.17 2.20
N ARG A 69 18.98 -8.05 2.61
CA ARG A 69 18.00 -9.15 2.53
C ARG A 69 17.69 -9.54 1.08
N PHE A 70 17.62 -8.55 0.18
CA PHE A 70 17.33 -8.80 -1.25
C PHE A 70 18.53 -9.29 -2.06
N ARG A 71 19.77 -9.03 -1.61
CA ARG A 71 20.99 -9.48 -2.31
C ARG A 71 21.12 -11.00 -2.44
N GLY A 72 20.44 -11.77 -1.60
CA GLY A 72 20.41 -13.24 -1.66
C GLY A 72 19.15 -13.81 -2.31
N SER A 73 18.19 -12.99 -2.77
CA SER A 73 16.89 -13.48 -3.26
C SER A 73 16.98 -14.27 -4.57
N PHE A 74 18.00 -14.00 -5.39
CA PHE A 74 18.19 -14.69 -6.67
C PHE A 74 19.62 -15.22 -6.80
N PRO A 75 19.95 -16.32 -6.10
CA PRO A 75 21.24 -16.96 -6.25
C PRO A 75 21.34 -17.48 -7.70
N GLY A 76 22.26 -16.92 -8.46
CA GLY A 76 22.54 -17.36 -9.83
C GLY A 76 21.85 -16.60 -10.96
N LEU A 77 21.07 -15.54 -10.69
CA LEU A 77 20.49 -14.75 -11.78
C LEU A 77 21.54 -14.12 -12.69
N GLY A 78 22.66 -13.64 -12.11
CA GLY A 78 23.77 -13.10 -12.91
C GLY A 78 24.37 -14.12 -13.88
N ILE A 79 24.70 -15.33 -13.40
CA ILE A 79 25.27 -16.37 -14.26
C ILE A 79 24.25 -16.90 -15.28
N ALA A 80 22.97 -17.02 -14.89
CA ALA A 80 21.92 -17.47 -15.77
C ALA A 80 21.68 -16.47 -16.91
N THR A 81 21.64 -15.17 -16.61
CA THR A 81 21.51 -14.13 -17.65
C THR A 81 22.69 -14.12 -18.59
N VAL A 82 23.93 -14.28 -18.08
CA VAL A 82 25.13 -14.34 -18.92
C VAL A 82 25.13 -15.59 -19.81
N ALA A 83 24.81 -16.76 -19.24
CA ALA A 83 24.74 -18.01 -20.01
C ALA A 83 23.65 -17.94 -21.09
N PHE A 84 22.47 -17.44 -20.75
CA PHE A 84 21.37 -17.25 -21.69
C PHE A 84 21.74 -16.27 -22.81
N ALA A 85 22.31 -15.11 -22.46
CA ALA A 85 22.73 -14.13 -23.46
C ALA A 85 23.86 -14.68 -24.36
N GLY A 86 24.81 -15.42 -23.81
CA GLY A 86 25.87 -16.08 -24.57
C GLY A 86 25.32 -17.13 -25.53
N TYR A 87 24.32 -17.91 -25.09
CA TYR A 87 23.63 -18.87 -25.94
C TYR A 87 22.86 -18.17 -27.07
N CYS A 88 22.09 -17.11 -26.78
CA CYS A 88 21.40 -16.33 -27.80
C CYS A 88 22.36 -15.70 -28.81
N ALA A 89 23.50 -15.17 -28.36
CA ALA A 89 24.52 -14.63 -29.27
C ALA A 89 25.16 -15.72 -30.12
N TYR A 90 25.41 -16.91 -29.55
CA TYR A 90 25.91 -18.05 -30.29
C TYR A 90 24.90 -18.52 -31.35
N GLU A 91 23.62 -18.64 -31.01
CA GLU A 91 22.58 -18.94 -31.99
C GLU A 91 22.48 -17.87 -33.07
N HIS A 92 22.53 -16.59 -32.69
CA HIS A 92 22.32 -15.47 -33.60
C HIS A 92 23.48 -15.24 -34.57
N PHE A 93 24.74 -15.46 -34.15
CA PHE A 93 25.90 -15.20 -35.00
C PHE A 93 26.50 -16.47 -35.62
N PHE A 94 26.51 -17.61 -34.92
CA PHE A 94 27.17 -18.82 -35.42
C PHE A 94 26.20 -19.82 -36.05
N LEU A 95 24.96 -19.96 -35.55
CA LEU A 95 23.97 -20.86 -36.17
C LEU A 95 23.20 -20.19 -37.32
N GLN A 96 23.02 -18.87 -37.34
CA GLN A 96 22.36 -18.20 -38.46
C GLN A 96 23.25 -18.09 -39.70
N ASP A 97 24.56 -17.93 -39.54
CA ASP A 97 25.50 -17.81 -40.67
C ASP A 97 25.65 -19.12 -41.48
N ASP A 98 25.37 -20.29 -40.88
CA ASP A 98 25.47 -21.61 -41.54
C ASP A 98 24.15 -22.14 -42.15
N HIS A 99 23.01 -21.44 -42.03
CA HIS A 99 21.69 -21.89 -42.53
C HIS A 99 21.10 -21.08 -43.69
N HIS A 100 21.89 -20.26 -44.37
CA HIS A 100 21.46 -19.53 -45.58
C HIS A 100 21.68 -20.30 -46.90
N HIS A 101 21.49 -21.62 -46.91
CA HIS A 101 21.29 -22.37 -48.15
C HIS A 101 20.36 -23.56 -47.88
N GLU A 102 19.09 -23.47 -48.31
CA GLU A 102 18.25 -24.51 -48.93
C GLU A 102 16.77 -24.10 -48.87
N ALA A 103 16.05 -24.41 -49.95
CA ALA A 103 14.77 -23.83 -50.37
C ALA A 103 13.53 -24.43 -49.67
N GLY A 104 12.38 -23.76 -49.79
CA GLY A 104 11.08 -24.44 -49.58
C GLY A 104 9.84 -23.56 -49.56
N HIS A 105 9.20 -23.42 -50.72
CA HIS A 105 7.83 -22.92 -50.95
C HIS A 105 6.76 -23.57 -50.04
N GLY A 106 5.70 -22.81 -49.75
CA GLY A 106 4.46 -23.31 -49.16
C GLY A 106 3.31 -22.31 -49.26
N GLU A 107 2.74 -22.17 -50.46
CA GLU A 107 1.43 -21.55 -50.71
C GLU A 107 0.29 -22.42 -50.13
N GLY A 108 -0.80 -21.76 -49.71
CA GLY A 108 -2.17 -22.28 -49.77
C GLY A 108 -2.56 -23.42 -48.83
N HIS A 109 -3.40 -23.11 -47.82
CA HIS A 109 -4.73 -23.70 -47.58
C HIS A 109 -5.35 -23.12 -46.30
#